data_AF-A0A2T4NC77-F1
#
_entry.id   AF-A0A2T4NC77-F1
#
_cell.length_a   1.000
_cell.length_b   1.000
_cell.length_c   1.000
_cell.angle_alpha   90.00
_cell.angle_beta   90.00
_cell.angle_gamma   90.00
#
_symmetry.space_group_name_H-M   'P 1'
#
loop_
_entity.id
_entity.type
_entity.pdbx_description
1 polymer ?
#
loop_
_entity_poly.entity_id
_entity_poly.type
_entity_poly.pdbx_seq_one_letter_code
_entity_poly.pdbx_strand_id
1 'polypeptide(L)'
;MSLLEADPYVGNHCESTTLVNLLRQQEIDLSESLIFGLAGGLSFIYWRTKQMPTPFVGGRIKPDTLSENLAHALNLRLSVHETSSVNRAREHLLAELDSGTVVGLKLDRYFLDYSTDDFRFAAHYVACVGYDNDRFALVETQPLGLQWASGESLATARNARGPMSSRNRAFTIALPKGGLPDLGEAARKGIRSAAENFLNPPISNFGYKGMHKVADLMPQWLDDLDSPAESLPEICTIMEDAGTGGGLFRMMWAEFLAETADITGTGEFREISDAYREVSKKWTEVAGLLKDAGDASSRESLHSASKIVHEAADKEQHLMQRLLELSS
;
A
#
# COMPACT_ATOMS: atom_id res chain seq x y z
N MET A 1 -5.57 12.36 -27.51
CA MET A 1 -6.59 13.10 -26.71
C MET A 1 -5.84 13.98 -25.69
N SER A 2 -6.40 15.11 -25.22
CA SER A 2 -5.77 15.82 -24.09
C SER A 2 -5.90 14.97 -22.82
N LEU A 3 -4.90 15.04 -21.94
CA LEU A 3 -4.96 14.40 -20.62
C LEU A 3 -6.22 14.85 -19.87
N LEU A 4 -6.89 13.93 -19.18
CA LEU A 4 -8.06 14.22 -18.34
C LEU A 4 -7.64 15.00 -17.09
N GLU A 5 -6.42 14.78 -16.61
CA GLU A 5 -5.82 15.45 -15.46
C GLU A 5 -4.50 16.09 -15.88
N ALA A 6 -4.44 17.43 -15.86
CA ALA A 6 -3.27 18.17 -16.32
C ALA A 6 -2.09 18.12 -15.35
N ASP A 7 -2.38 17.92 -14.05
CA ASP A 7 -1.39 17.86 -12.97
C ASP A 7 -1.76 16.73 -12.00
N PRO A 8 -1.46 15.46 -12.37
CA PRO A 8 -1.82 14.30 -11.56
C PRO A 8 -1.05 14.24 -10.24
N TYR A 9 -1.66 13.66 -9.22
CA TYR A 9 -1.04 13.49 -7.91
C TYR A 9 -0.02 12.35 -7.93
N VAL A 10 1.21 12.63 -7.53
CA VAL A 10 2.32 11.66 -7.48
C VAL A 10 2.70 11.40 -6.02
N GLY A 11 2.15 10.32 -5.45
CA GLY A 11 2.38 9.90 -4.07
C GLY A 11 3.41 8.79 -3.93
N ASN A 12 3.37 8.09 -2.79
CA ASN A 12 4.35 7.07 -2.43
C ASN A 12 3.85 5.65 -2.69
N HIS A 13 2.58 5.36 -2.41
CA HIS A 13 2.05 4.01 -2.46
C HIS A 13 1.10 3.84 -3.65
N CYS A 14 1.38 2.88 -4.52
CA CYS A 14 0.72 2.73 -5.82
C CYS A 14 -0.81 2.66 -5.74
N GLU A 15 -1.37 1.90 -4.78
CA GLU A 15 -2.82 1.73 -4.63
C GLU A 15 -3.49 3.01 -4.13
N SER A 16 -2.95 3.67 -3.08
CA SER A 16 -3.53 4.91 -2.54
C SER A 16 -3.30 6.11 -3.47
N THR A 17 -2.14 6.21 -4.13
CA THR A 17 -1.87 7.22 -5.17
C THR A 17 -2.88 7.08 -6.32
N THR A 18 -3.18 5.85 -6.76
CA THR A 18 -4.22 5.62 -7.78
C THR A 18 -5.58 6.11 -7.28
N LEU A 19 -5.94 5.81 -6.03
CA LEU A 19 -7.21 6.25 -5.43
C LEU A 19 -7.30 7.79 -5.29
N VAL A 20 -6.20 8.50 -4.98
CA VAL A 20 -6.17 9.97 -4.95
C VAL A 20 -6.56 10.54 -6.32
N ASN A 21 -5.90 10.09 -7.40
CA ASN A 21 -6.19 10.60 -8.75
C ASN A 21 -7.63 10.27 -9.17
N LEU A 22 -8.14 9.09 -8.81
CA LEU A 22 -9.54 8.72 -9.05
C LEU A 22 -10.55 9.59 -8.27
N LEU A 23 -10.18 10.10 -7.08
CA LEU A 23 -11.02 10.99 -6.28
C LEU A 23 -10.96 12.44 -6.77
N ARG A 24 -9.79 12.92 -7.18
CA ARG A 24 -9.60 14.30 -7.67
C ARG A 24 -10.46 14.60 -8.89
N GLN A 25 -10.65 13.65 -9.81
CA GLN A 25 -11.59 13.83 -10.93
C GLN A 25 -13.07 13.97 -10.50
N GLN A 26 -13.41 13.58 -9.27
CA GLN A 26 -14.73 13.77 -8.66
C GLN A 26 -14.78 15.01 -7.76
N GLU A 27 -13.79 15.90 -7.86
CA GLU A 27 -13.62 17.11 -7.01
C GLU A 27 -13.50 16.78 -5.51
N ILE A 28 -13.01 15.58 -5.19
CA ILE A 28 -12.73 15.15 -3.81
C ILE A 28 -11.22 15.24 -3.58
N ASP A 29 -10.81 16.22 -2.78
CA ASP A 29 -9.41 16.45 -2.43
C ASP A 29 -9.11 15.91 -1.02
N LEU A 30 -8.48 14.75 -0.95
CA LEU A 30 -8.05 14.10 0.29
C LEU A 30 -6.58 13.71 0.15
N SER A 31 -5.80 13.84 1.24
CA SER A 31 -4.41 13.40 1.24
C SER A 31 -4.30 11.87 1.04
N GLU A 32 -3.15 11.41 0.54
CA GLU A 32 -2.85 9.98 0.42
C GLU A 32 -2.95 9.28 1.78
N SER A 33 -2.45 9.92 2.84
CA SER A 33 -2.48 9.41 4.21
C SER A 33 -3.91 9.25 4.72
N LEU A 34 -4.77 10.25 4.51
CA LEU A 34 -6.17 10.18 4.91
C LEU A 34 -6.92 9.06 4.19
N ILE A 35 -6.69 8.88 2.89
CA ILE A 35 -7.22 7.75 2.12
C ILE A 35 -6.77 6.41 2.70
N PHE A 36 -5.47 6.26 2.99
CA PHE A 36 -4.93 5.05 3.58
C PHE A 36 -5.54 4.75 4.96
N GLY A 37 -5.70 5.79 5.78
CA GLY A 37 -6.26 5.70 7.12
C GLY A 37 -7.75 5.37 7.17
N LEU A 38 -8.55 6.05 6.36
CA LEU A 38 -9.99 5.80 6.20
C LEU A 38 -10.27 4.36 5.77
N ALA A 39 -9.39 3.80 4.93
CA ALA A 39 -9.47 2.42 4.49
C ALA A 39 -9.00 1.39 5.55
N GLY A 40 -8.56 1.84 6.73
CA GLY A 40 -7.99 0.97 7.76
C GLY A 40 -6.69 0.30 7.30
N GLY A 41 -5.86 1.04 6.55
CA GLY A 41 -4.76 0.48 5.76
C GLY A 41 -3.64 -0.18 6.56
N LEU A 42 -3.37 0.28 7.80
CA LEU A 42 -2.26 -0.21 8.61
C LEU A 42 -2.51 -1.65 9.08
N SER A 43 -1.51 -2.51 8.88
CA SER A 43 -1.53 -3.88 9.40
C SER A 43 -0.11 -4.41 9.60
N PHE A 44 0.01 -5.71 9.82
CA PHE A 44 1.27 -6.43 9.72
C PHE A 44 1.01 -7.85 9.21
N ILE A 45 1.88 -8.34 8.32
CA ILE A 45 1.88 -9.73 7.88
C ILE A 45 3.31 -10.25 7.77
N TYR A 46 3.52 -11.47 8.25
CA TYR A 46 4.65 -12.31 7.90
C TYR A 46 4.16 -13.54 7.14
N TRP A 47 4.76 -13.82 5.99
CA TRP A 47 4.42 -15.00 5.21
C TRP A 47 5.67 -15.68 4.66
N ARG A 48 5.79 -16.98 4.91
CA ARG A 48 6.87 -17.81 4.37
C ARG A 48 6.30 -19.16 3.95
N THR A 49 6.59 -19.57 2.72
CA THR A 49 6.33 -20.92 2.21
C THR A 49 7.63 -21.53 1.72
N LYS A 50 7.69 -22.86 1.57
CA LYS A 50 8.92 -23.55 1.12
C LYS A 50 9.35 -23.16 -0.30
N GLN A 51 8.43 -22.64 -1.11
CA GLN A 51 8.70 -22.22 -2.49
C GLN A 51 9.14 -20.75 -2.59
N MET A 52 9.11 -19.99 -1.49
CA MET A 52 9.53 -18.59 -1.47
C MET A 52 11.00 -18.49 -1.05
N PRO A 53 11.89 -17.95 -1.90
CA PRO A 53 13.29 -17.74 -1.53
C PRO A 53 13.41 -16.72 -0.39
N THR A 54 12.63 -15.64 -0.49
CA THR A 54 12.58 -14.57 0.51
C THR A 54 11.22 -14.58 1.23
N PRO A 55 11.16 -14.55 2.57
CA PRO A 55 9.89 -14.40 3.28
C PRO A 55 9.30 -13.01 3.04
N PHE A 56 7.98 -12.93 2.94
CA PHE A 56 7.29 -11.66 2.80
C PHE A 56 7.00 -11.04 4.17
N VAL A 57 7.41 -9.78 4.35
CA VAL A 57 7.07 -8.93 5.49
C VAL A 57 6.33 -7.72 4.97
N GLY A 58 5.07 -7.54 5.37
CA GLY A 58 4.20 -6.48 4.87
C GLY A 58 3.59 -5.64 5.98
N GLY A 59 3.36 -4.35 5.70
CA GLY A 59 2.89 -3.36 6.67
C GLY A 59 1.44 -2.92 6.53
N ARG A 60 0.70 -3.51 5.61
CA ARG A 60 -0.65 -3.07 5.27
C ARG A 60 -1.61 -4.23 5.08
N ILE A 61 -2.89 -3.90 5.05
CA ILE A 61 -3.95 -4.83 4.65
C ILE A 61 -3.75 -5.32 3.21
N LYS A 62 -4.49 -6.36 2.83
CA LYS A 62 -4.38 -7.00 1.50
C LYS A 62 -4.62 -6.01 0.34
N PRO A 63 -3.92 -6.16 -0.81
CA PRO A 63 -4.27 -5.44 -2.04
C PRO A 63 -5.75 -5.62 -2.42
N ASP A 64 -6.32 -4.64 -3.12
CA ASP A 64 -7.73 -4.53 -3.50
C ASP A 64 -8.66 -4.19 -2.31
N THR A 65 -8.41 -4.76 -1.11
CA THR A 65 -9.19 -4.47 0.10
C THR A 65 -9.06 -3.02 0.55
N LEU A 66 -7.92 -2.36 0.29
CA LEU A 66 -7.77 -0.92 0.56
C LEU A 66 -8.77 -0.10 -0.26
N SER A 67 -8.88 -0.39 -1.56
CA SER A 67 -9.83 0.26 -2.46
C SER A 67 -11.29 -0.01 -2.07
N GLU A 68 -11.60 -1.25 -1.69
CA GLU A 68 -12.93 -1.65 -1.21
C GLU A 68 -13.32 -0.94 0.10
N ASN A 69 -12.40 -0.91 1.07
CA ASN A 69 -12.61 -0.26 2.36
C ASN A 69 -12.77 1.25 2.21
N LEU A 70 -11.95 1.91 1.37
CA LEU A 70 -12.10 3.35 1.10
C LEU A 70 -13.47 3.65 0.52
N ALA A 71 -13.90 2.85 -0.48
CA ALA A 71 -15.20 3.04 -1.09
C ALA A 71 -16.33 2.91 -0.07
N HIS A 72 -16.21 1.94 0.85
CA HIS A 72 -17.18 1.76 1.93
C HIS A 72 -17.14 2.90 2.95
N ALA A 73 -15.95 3.39 3.33
CA ALA A 73 -15.76 4.47 4.30
C ALA A 73 -16.29 5.81 3.80
N LEU A 74 -16.21 6.06 2.49
CA LEU A 74 -16.63 7.32 1.85
C LEU A 74 -17.98 7.21 1.12
N ASN A 75 -18.70 6.09 1.26
CA ASN A 75 -19.95 5.81 0.54
C ASN A 75 -19.82 5.95 -0.99
N LEU A 76 -18.68 5.58 -1.56
CA LEU A 76 -18.40 5.64 -3.00
C LEU A 76 -18.90 4.38 -3.70
N ARG A 77 -19.28 4.52 -4.98
CA ARG A 77 -19.52 3.38 -5.85
C ARG A 77 -18.20 2.94 -6.49
N LEU A 78 -17.61 1.85 -5.99
CA LEU A 78 -16.50 1.17 -6.65
C LEU A 78 -17.01 0.24 -7.75
N SER A 79 -16.63 0.50 -9.00
CA SER A 79 -16.96 -0.35 -10.15
C SER A 79 -15.70 -1.08 -10.60
N VAL A 80 -15.71 -2.41 -10.54
CA VAL A 80 -14.57 -3.25 -10.92
C VAL A 80 -14.90 -4.03 -12.18
N HIS A 81 -14.00 -3.99 -13.16
CA HIS A 81 -14.07 -4.78 -14.38
C HIS A 81 -12.86 -5.72 -14.49
N GLU A 82 -13.11 -7.01 -14.69
CA GLU A 82 -12.10 -8.02 -14.94
C GLU A 82 -12.49 -8.89 -16.13
N THR A 83 -11.51 -9.21 -16.98
CA THR A 83 -11.70 -10.08 -18.14
C THR A 83 -10.40 -10.76 -18.52
N SER A 84 -10.47 -12.01 -19.01
CA SER A 84 -9.31 -12.69 -19.58
C SER A 84 -9.01 -12.27 -21.03
N SER A 85 -9.91 -11.51 -21.67
CA SER A 85 -9.73 -11.03 -23.04
C SER A 85 -9.05 -9.67 -23.05
N VAL A 86 -7.84 -9.62 -23.62
CA VAL A 86 -7.07 -8.39 -23.81
C VAL A 86 -7.85 -7.37 -24.64
N ASN A 87 -8.53 -7.81 -25.70
CA ASN A 87 -9.32 -6.92 -26.57
C ASN A 87 -10.47 -6.27 -25.79
N ARG A 88 -11.23 -7.06 -25.01
CA ARG A 88 -12.32 -6.51 -24.17
C ARG A 88 -11.79 -5.58 -23.08
N ALA A 89 -10.63 -5.89 -22.50
CA ALA A 89 -9.99 -5.04 -21.50
C ALA A 89 -9.56 -3.68 -22.07
N ARG A 90 -9.14 -3.67 -23.33
CA ARG A 90 -8.80 -2.45 -24.08
C ARG A 90 -10.06 -1.65 -24.44
N GLU A 91 -11.07 -2.30 -25.02
CA GLU A 91 -12.36 -1.68 -25.36
C GLU A 91 -12.99 -1.00 -24.14
N HIS A 92 -12.99 -1.67 -22.99
CA HIS A 92 -13.47 -1.09 -21.72
C HIS A 92 -12.65 0.12 -21.30
N LEU A 93 -11.31 0.04 -21.32
CA LEU A 93 -10.46 1.16 -20.92
C LEU A 93 -10.68 2.39 -21.82
N LEU A 94 -10.76 2.19 -23.14
CA LEU A 94 -11.03 3.28 -24.08
C LEU A 94 -12.42 3.89 -23.85
N ALA A 95 -13.46 3.07 -23.63
CA ALA A 95 -14.80 3.57 -23.36
C ALA A 95 -14.87 4.46 -22.10
N GLU A 96 -14.19 4.07 -21.02
CA GLU A 96 -14.11 4.88 -19.80
C GLU A 96 -13.34 6.19 -20.04
N LEU A 97 -12.17 6.14 -20.68
CA LEU A 97 -11.36 7.34 -20.97
C LEU A 97 -12.07 8.30 -21.93
N ASP A 98 -12.73 7.78 -22.97
CA ASP A 98 -13.52 8.56 -23.93
C ASP A 98 -14.75 9.22 -23.26
N SER A 99 -15.25 8.63 -22.16
CA SER A 99 -16.30 9.24 -21.33
C SER A 99 -15.79 10.32 -20.37
N GLY A 100 -14.48 10.57 -20.34
CA GLY A 100 -13.84 11.53 -19.45
C GLY A 100 -13.49 10.98 -18.07
N THR A 101 -13.44 9.66 -17.89
CA THR A 101 -13.21 9.01 -16.59
C THR A 101 -11.77 8.52 -16.46
N VAL A 102 -11.06 8.95 -15.41
CA VAL A 102 -9.77 8.36 -15.02
C VAL A 102 -10.00 6.94 -14.51
N VAL A 103 -9.13 6.00 -14.90
CA VAL A 103 -9.31 4.56 -14.62
C VAL A 103 -8.13 4.01 -13.82
N GLY A 104 -8.41 3.38 -12.68
CA GLY A 104 -7.42 2.63 -11.92
C GLY A 104 -7.15 1.29 -12.59
N LEU A 105 -5.88 0.93 -12.74
CA LEU A 105 -5.43 -0.32 -13.35
C LEU A 105 -4.56 -1.09 -12.37
N LYS A 106 -4.77 -2.40 -12.29
CA LYS A 106 -3.84 -3.30 -11.59
C LYS A 106 -3.05 -4.10 -12.62
N LEU A 107 -1.72 -4.10 -12.50
CA LEU A 107 -0.81 -4.67 -13.49
C LEU A 107 0.52 -5.15 -12.88
N ASP A 108 1.34 -5.79 -13.70
CA ASP A 108 2.73 -6.15 -13.41
C ASP A 108 3.66 -5.15 -14.11
N ARG A 109 4.23 -4.22 -13.34
CA ARG A 109 5.02 -3.08 -13.85
C ARG A 109 6.23 -3.52 -14.68
N TYR A 110 6.78 -4.70 -14.42
CA TYR A 110 7.87 -5.32 -15.17
C TYR A 110 7.68 -5.29 -16.69
N PHE A 111 6.44 -5.41 -17.18
CA PHE A 111 6.15 -5.48 -18.62
C PHE A 111 5.92 -4.13 -19.30
N LEU A 112 6.01 -3.01 -18.57
CA LEU A 112 5.84 -1.68 -19.18
C LEU A 112 7.14 -1.22 -19.84
N ASP A 113 7.05 -0.63 -21.04
CA ASP A 113 8.23 -0.28 -21.85
C ASP A 113 9.19 0.71 -21.18
N TYR A 114 8.69 1.49 -20.22
CA TYR A 114 9.50 2.43 -19.43
C TYR A 114 10.08 1.82 -18.15
N SER A 115 9.69 0.60 -17.79
CA SER A 115 10.12 -0.03 -16.54
C SER A 115 11.57 -0.46 -16.62
N THR A 116 12.28 -0.27 -15.50
CA THR A 116 13.65 -0.75 -15.30
C THR A 116 13.70 -1.84 -14.22
N ASP A 117 12.54 -2.33 -13.78
CA ASP A 117 12.45 -3.32 -12.70
C ASP A 117 12.94 -4.69 -13.20
N ASP A 118 13.72 -5.38 -12.37
CA ASP A 118 14.25 -6.72 -12.64
C ASP A 118 13.46 -7.83 -11.92
N PHE A 119 12.44 -7.47 -11.14
CA PHE A 119 11.55 -8.38 -10.44
C PHE A 119 10.09 -8.22 -10.90
N ARG A 120 9.28 -9.26 -10.62
CA ARG A 120 7.85 -9.29 -11.00
C ARG A 120 6.96 -9.05 -9.79
N PHE A 121 6.07 -8.07 -9.90
CA PHE A 121 5.08 -7.76 -8.87
C PHE A 121 3.74 -7.39 -9.51
N ALA A 122 2.89 -8.40 -9.71
CA ALA A 122 1.60 -8.26 -10.38
C ALA A 122 0.47 -7.68 -9.50
N ALA A 123 0.84 -6.91 -8.47
CA ALA A 123 -0.06 -6.17 -7.59
C ALA A 123 0.31 -4.67 -7.54
N HIS A 124 0.83 -4.15 -8.65
CA HIS A 124 1.07 -2.73 -8.84
C HIS A 124 -0.19 -2.03 -9.35
N TYR A 125 -0.39 -0.78 -8.96
CA TYR A 125 -1.56 0.02 -9.31
C TYR A 125 -1.14 1.35 -9.94
N VAL A 126 -1.84 1.76 -11.00
CA VAL A 126 -1.64 3.07 -11.63
C VAL A 126 -2.98 3.69 -12.00
N ALA A 127 -3.08 5.01 -12.00
CA ALA A 127 -4.19 5.72 -12.62
C ALA A 127 -3.89 5.98 -14.09
N CYS A 128 -4.78 5.58 -15.00
CA CYS A 128 -4.71 5.90 -16.42
C CYS A 128 -5.54 7.16 -16.67
N VAL A 129 -4.87 8.27 -17.00
CA VAL A 129 -5.47 9.61 -17.10
C VAL A 129 -5.68 10.09 -18.53
N GLY A 130 -5.39 9.25 -19.51
CA GLY A 130 -5.63 9.57 -20.91
C GLY A 130 -4.86 8.68 -21.87
N TYR A 131 -5.06 8.92 -23.15
CA TYR A 131 -4.31 8.24 -24.20
C TYR A 131 -4.15 9.15 -25.44
N ASP A 132 -3.11 8.87 -26.21
CA ASP A 132 -2.88 9.47 -27.52
C ASP A 132 -2.34 8.42 -28.50
N ASN A 133 -3.01 8.29 -29.64
CA ASN A 133 -2.82 7.16 -30.55
C ASN A 133 -2.91 5.83 -29.79
N ASP A 134 -1.85 5.01 -29.81
CA ASP A 134 -1.75 3.76 -29.07
C ASP A 134 -0.81 3.86 -27.86
N ARG A 135 -0.79 5.00 -27.19
CA ARG A 135 -0.03 5.22 -25.95
C ARG A 135 -0.94 5.71 -24.84
N PHE A 136 -0.72 5.20 -23.63
CA PHE A 136 -1.54 5.46 -22.46
C PHE A 136 -0.73 6.19 -21.39
N ALA A 137 -1.32 7.24 -20.83
CA ALA A 137 -0.72 8.06 -19.79
C ALA A 137 -1.05 7.48 -18.41
N LEU A 138 -0.03 6.97 -17.72
CA LEU A 138 -0.12 6.27 -16.44
C LEU A 138 0.55 7.11 -15.34
N VAL A 139 -0.16 7.31 -14.23
CA VAL A 139 0.37 8.00 -13.06
C VAL A 139 1.07 6.96 -12.17
N GLU A 140 2.40 7.00 -12.16
CA GLU A 140 3.24 6.23 -11.25
C GLU A 140 3.44 6.98 -9.92
N THR A 141 3.98 6.28 -8.93
CA THR A 141 4.45 6.88 -7.68
C THR A 141 5.76 7.65 -7.91
N GLN A 142 6.22 8.36 -6.87
CA GLN A 142 7.57 8.93 -6.88
C GLN A 142 8.62 7.82 -7.06
N PRO A 143 9.73 8.11 -7.76
CA PRO A 143 10.06 9.36 -8.44
C PRO A 143 9.56 9.46 -9.90
N LEU A 144 8.84 8.46 -10.42
CA LEU A 144 8.52 8.36 -11.85
C LEU A 144 7.44 9.35 -12.30
N GLY A 145 6.38 9.54 -11.52
CA GLY A 145 5.27 10.43 -11.90
C GLY A 145 4.55 10.00 -13.19
N LEU A 146 4.16 10.95 -14.04
CA LEU A 146 3.42 10.65 -15.27
C LEU A 146 4.30 9.97 -16.33
N GLN A 147 3.94 8.75 -16.73
CA GLN A 147 4.65 7.95 -17.73
C GLN A 147 3.73 7.54 -18.89
N TRP A 148 4.33 7.22 -20.04
CA TRP A 148 3.59 6.82 -21.25
C TRP A 148 3.99 5.42 -21.72
N ALA A 149 3.09 4.46 -21.55
CA ALA A 149 3.26 3.08 -22.03
C ALA A 149 2.65 2.90 -23.43
N SER A 150 3.18 1.96 -24.22
CA SER A 150 2.52 1.50 -25.45
C SER A 150 1.29 0.64 -25.12
N GLY A 151 0.34 0.55 -26.05
CA GLY A 151 -0.81 -0.34 -25.90
C GLY A 151 -0.41 -1.81 -25.78
N GLU A 152 0.66 -2.23 -26.45
CA GLU A 152 1.19 -3.60 -26.39
C GLU A 152 1.77 -3.92 -25.02
N SER A 153 2.61 -3.04 -24.48
CA SER A 153 3.23 -3.23 -23.16
C SER A 153 2.17 -3.20 -22.06
N LEU A 154 1.21 -2.27 -22.13
CA LEU A 154 0.11 -2.17 -21.18
C LEU A 154 -0.80 -3.40 -21.22
N ALA A 155 -1.10 -3.91 -22.42
CA ALA A 155 -1.86 -5.15 -22.58
C ALA A 155 -1.16 -6.34 -21.91
N THR A 156 0.16 -6.43 -22.07
CA THR A 156 0.98 -7.49 -21.48
C THR A 156 1.02 -7.38 -19.96
N ALA A 157 1.29 -6.18 -19.44
CA ALA A 157 1.33 -5.89 -18.00
C ALA A 157 0.01 -6.20 -17.30
N ARG A 158 -1.14 -5.85 -17.90
CA ARG A 158 -2.48 -6.09 -17.35
C ARG A 158 -2.92 -7.55 -17.43
N ASN A 159 -2.38 -8.32 -18.38
CA ASN A 159 -2.72 -9.73 -18.58
C ASN A 159 -1.69 -10.70 -17.97
N ALA A 160 -0.72 -10.17 -17.20
CA ALA A 160 0.31 -10.95 -16.54
C ALA A 160 -0.31 -12.08 -15.69
N ARG A 161 0.42 -13.21 -15.61
CA ARG A 161 0.04 -14.38 -14.81
C ARG A 161 0.99 -14.54 -13.64
N GLY A 162 0.49 -15.09 -12.54
CA GLY A 162 1.28 -15.44 -11.38
C GLY A 162 0.61 -15.05 -10.06
N PRO A 163 1.32 -15.19 -8.94
CA PRO A 163 0.86 -14.74 -7.64
C PRO A 163 0.40 -13.27 -7.69
N MET A 164 -0.70 -12.98 -7.00
CA MET A 164 -1.29 -11.63 -6.86
C MET A 164 -1.80 -10.94 -8.14
N SER A 165 -1.56 -11.54 -9.32
CA SER A 165 -2.09 -11.04 -10.60
C SER A 165 -3.63 -11.03 -10.65
N SER A 166 -4.18 -10.11 -11.43
CA SER A 166 -5.61 -10.04 -11.73
C SER A 166 -5.85 -10.13 -13.25
N ARG A 167 -7.08 -10.46 -13.65
CA ARG A 167 -7.44 -10.62 -15.08
C ARG A 167 -7.76 -9.27 -15.70
N ASN A 168 -6.74 -8.54 -16.15
CA ASN A 168 -6.87 -7.21 -16.76
C ASN A 168 -7.72 -6.23 -15.93
N ARG A 169 -7.58 -6.29 -14.60
CA ARG A 169 -8.43 -5.55 -13.66
C ARG A 169 -8.32 -4.05 -13.90
N ALA A 170 -9.49 -3.44 -14.07
CA ALA A 170 -9.69 -2.00 -14.13
C ALA A 170 -10.77 -1.62 -13.12
N PHE A 171 -10.69 -0.42 -12.56
CA PHE A 171 -11.69 0.05 -11.61
C PHE A 171 -11.86 1.57 -11.67
N THR A 172 -13.08 2.00 -11.37
CA THR A 172 -13.45 3.41 -11.27
C THR A 172 -14.22 3.63 -9.96
N ILE A 173 -14.22 4.86 -9.48
CA ILE A 173 -15.02 5.28 -8.33
C ILE A 173 -15.94 6.42 -8.76
N ALA A 174 -17.13 6.46 -8.18
CA ALA A 174 -18.07 7.55 -8.40
C ALA A 174 -18.71 7.96 -7.09
N LEU A 175 -18.87 9.27 -6.88
CA LEU A 175 -19.59 9.82 -5.74
C LEU A 175 -21.11 9.70 -5.98
N PRO A 176 -21.87 9.00 -5.13
CA PRO A 176 -23.33 8.98 -5.23
C PRO A 176 -23.93 10.35 -4.84
N LYS A 177 -25.20 10.56 -5.19
CA LYS A 177 -25.94 11.83 -4.97
C LYS A 177 -26.00 12.32 -3.50
N GLY A 178 -25.56 11.52 -2.53
CA GLY A 178 -25.60 11.84 -1.10
C GLY A 178 -24.39 12.62 -0.58
N GLY A 179 -23.34 12.82 -1.38
CA GLY A 179 -22.10 13.46 -0.94
C GLY A 179 -21.25 12.55 -0.04
N LEU A 180 -20.15 13.11 0.48
CA LEU A 180 -19.27 12.41 1.41
C LEU A 180 -19.90 12.31 2.80
N PRO A 181 -19.58 11.24 3.56
CA PRO A 181 -19.93 11.15 4.97
C PRO A 181 -19.11 12.14 5.83
N ASP A 182 -19.45 12.23 7.11
CA ASP A 182 -18.60 12.90 8.09
C ASP A 182 -17.23 12.22 8.14
N LEU A 183 -16.18 12.96 7.76
CA LEU A 183 -14.83 12.42 7.67
C LEU A 183 -14.25 12.05 9.04
N GLY A 184 -14.69 12.71 10.12
CA GLY A 184 -14.27 12.37 11.49
C GLY A 184 -14.84 11.03 11.93
N GLU A 185 -16.12 10.78 11.68
CA GLU A 185 -16.77 9.50 11.94
C GLU A 185 -16.19 8.39 11.06
N ALA A 186 -15.96 8.67 9.77
CA ALA A 186 -15.32 7.73 8.85
C ALA A 186 -13.90 7.37 9.30
N ALA A 187 -13.10 8.36 9.74
CA ALA A 187 -11.76 8.14 10.30
C ALA A 187 -11.80 7.27 11.55
N ARG A 188 -12.71 7.54 12.50
CA ARG A 188 -12.90 6.69 13.70
C ARG A 188 -13.24 5.25 13.32
N LYS A 189 -14.13 5.03 12.34
CA LYS A 189 -14.46 3.68 11.86
C LYS A 189 -13.25 2.97 11.24
N GLY A 190 -12.47 3.67 10.40
CA GLY A 190 -11.23 3.14 9.82
C GLY A 190 -10.20 2.75 10.88
N ILE A 191 -10.00 3.63 11.88
CA ILE A 191 -9.13 3.40 13.04
C ILE A 191 -9.57 2.17 13.82
N ARG A 192 -10.87 2.10 14.15
CA ARG A 192 -11.44 0.98 14.89
C ARG A 192 -11.20 -0.34 14.16
N SER A 193 -11.50 -0.39 12.86
CA SER A 193 -11.30 -1.58 12.05
C SER A 193 -9.84 -2.01 11.97
N ALA A 194 -8.92 -1.05 11.79
CA ALA A 194 -7.49 -1.34 11.78
C ALA A 194 -7.02 -1.91 13.13
N ALA A 195 -7.42 -1.27 14.24
CA ALA A 195 -7.05 -1.69 15.58
C ALA A 195 -7.63 -3.07 15.93
N GLU A 196 -8.91 -3.33 15.65
CA GLU A 196 -9.56 -4.62 15.88
C GLU A 196 -8.85 -5.76 15.15
N ASN A 197 -8.57 -5.58 13.87
CA ASN A 197 -7.89 -6.58 13.03
C ASN A 197 -6.43 -6.80 13.46
N PHE A 198 -5.73 -5.73 13.86
CA PHE A 198 -4.34 -5.80 14.31
C PHE A 198 -4.20 -6.50 15.67
N LEU A 199 -5.14 -6.26 16.60
CA LEU A 199 -5.14 -6.84 17.94
C LEU A 199 -5.72 -8.26 17.97
N ASN A 200 -6.66 -8.58 17.07
CA ASN A 200 -7.34 -9.87 17.01
C ASN A 200 -7.10 -10.60 15.68
N PRO A 201 -5.83 -10.86 15.30
CA PRO A 201 -5.54 -11.50 14.04
C PRO A 201 -6.02 -12.96 14.03
N PRO A 202 -6.49 -13.49 12.88
CA PRO A 202 -7.01 -14.85 12.77
C PRO A 202 -5.93 -15.93 12.99
N ILE A 203 -4.67 -15.60 12.73
CA ILE A 203 -3.49 -16.44 12.98
C ILE A 203 -2.32 -15.58 13.46
N SER A 204 -1.32 -16.19 14.09
CA SER A 204 -0.15 -15.48 14.66
C SER A 204 0.81 -14.86 13.65
N ASN A 205 0.54 -14.96 12.35
CA ASN A 205 1.33 -14.33 11.30
C ASN A 205 0.96 -12.85 11.06
N PHE A 206 -0.14 -12.38 11.63
CA PHE A 206 -0.65 -11.03 11.41
C PHE A 206 -0.61 -10.17 12.67
N GLY A 207 -0.69 -8.85 12.49
CA GLY A 207 -0.73 -7.87 13.56
C GLY A 207 0.50 -7.93 14.48
N TYR A 208 0.36 -7.48 15.72
CA TYR A 208 1.46 -7.47 16.69
C TYR A 208 2.04 -8.88 16.96
N LYS A 209 1.20 -9.92 16.89
CA LYS A 209 1.65 -11.33 17.03
C LYS A 209 2.59 -11.73 15.90
N GLY A 210 2.29 -11.28 14.68
CA GLY A 210 3.16 -11.47 13.52
C GLY A 210 4.49 -10.76 13.68
N MET A 211 4.49 -9.56 14.27
CA MET A 211 5.72 -8.80 14.53
C MET A 211 6.63 -9.55 15.51
N HIS A 212 6.09 -10.03 16.64
CA HIS A 212 6.87 -10.88 17.56
C HIS A 212 7.40 -12.13 16.88
N LYS A 213 6.57 -12.81 16.10
CA LYS A 213 6.99 -14.00 15.35
C LYS A 213 8.16 -13.72 14.41
N VAL A 214 8.15 -12.58 13.71
CA VAL A 214 9.27 -12.17 12.86
C VAL A 214 10.51 -11.86 13.70
N ALA A 215 10.32 -11.13 14.79
CA ALA A 215 11.41 -10.80 15.70
C ALA A 215 12.11 -12.05 16.25
N ASP A 216 11.36 -13.09 16.61
CA ASP A 216 11.90 -14.38 17.08
C ASP A 216 12.70 -15.12 16.00
N LEU A 217 12.31 -14.97 14.73
CA LEU A 217 12.94 -15.64 13.58
C LEU A 217 14.17 -14.91 13.06
N MET A 218 14.21 -13.58 13.17
CA MET A 218 15.27 -12.72 12.65
C MET A 218 16.69 -13.22 12.96
N PRO A 219 17.04 -13.62 14.21
CA PRO A 219 18.40 -14.08 14.54
C PRO A 219 18.86 -15.32 13.76
N GLN A 220 17.92 -16.12 13.25
CA GLN A 220 18.19 -17.37 12.53
C GLN A 220 18.25 -17.16 11.02
N TRP A 221 17.94 -15.97 10.50
CA TRP A 221 17.81 -15.75 9.06
C TRP A 221 19.10 -15.96 8.25
N LEU A 222 20.30 -15.80 8.83
CA LEU A 222 21.53 -16.17 8.12
C LEU A 222 21.67 -17.69 7.92
N ASP A 223 21.06 -18.50 8.77
CA ASP A 223 21.14 -19.95 8.71
C ASP A 223 19.96 -20.57 7.97
N ASP A 224 18.78 -19.96 8.11
CA ASP A 224 17.52 -20.51 7.64
C ASP A 224 17.14 -20.10 6.22
N LEU A 225 17.69 -18.99 5.70
CA LEU A 225 17.41 -18.53 4.33
C LEU A 225 18.38 -19.20 3.36
N ASP A 226 17.90 -19.52 2.16
CA ASP A 226 18.73 -20.13 1.12
C ASP A 226 19.80 -19.14 0.60
N SER A 227 19.42 -17.87 0.48
CA SER A 227 20.28 -16.77 0.01
C SER A 227 20.14 -15.52 0.91
N PRO A 228 20.64 -15.54 2.17
CA PRO A 228 20.45 -14.42 3.10
C PRO A 228 21.03 -13.09 2.58
N ALA A 229 22.13 -13.13 1.81
CA ALA A 229 22.74 -11.95 1.20
C ALA A 229 21.85 -11.26 0.15
N GLU A 230 20.89 -11.98 -0.44
CA GLU A 230 19.93 -11.43 -1.41
C GLU A 230 18.60 -11.12 -0.72
N SER A 231 18.12 -12.05 0.11
CA SER A 231 16.82 -11.94 0.78
C SER A 231 16.74 -10.81 1.80
N LEU A 232 17.80 -10.54 2.56
CA LEU A 232 17.75 -9.50 3.60
C LEU A 232 17.69 -8.07 3.02
N PRO A 233 18.48 -7.71 1.99
CA PRO A 233 18.31 -6.45 1.27
C PRO A 233 16.96 -6.34 0.55
N GLU A 234 16.41 -7.45 0.03
CA GLU A 234 15.07 -7.46 -0.56
C GLU A 234 14.00 -7.11 0.49
N ILE A 235 14.07 -7.71 1.70
CA ILE A 235 13.16 -7.37 2.81
C ILE A 235 13.32 -5.90 3.23
N CYS A 236 14.56 -5.38 3.31
CA CYS A 236 14.83 -3.96 3.56
C CYS A 236 14.11 -3.07 2.52
N THR A 237 14.26 -3.40 1.23
CA THR A 237 13.62 -2.67 0.13
C THR A 237 12.10 -2.68 0.27
N ILE A 238 11.50 -3.82 0.66
CA ILE A 238 10.06 -3.91 0.91
C ILE A 238 9.62 -3.02 2.08
N MET A 239 10.44 -2.90 3.13
CA MET A 239 10.11 -2.09 4.31
C MET A 239 10.16 -0.59 4.05
N GLU A 240 11.12 -0.12 3.24
CA GLU A 240 11.38 1.31 3.07
C GLU A 240 10.95 1.85 1.70
N ASP A 241 11.27 1.14 0.62
CA ASP A 241 11.26 1.69 -0.74
C ASP A 241 10.13 1.14 -1.63
N ALA A 242 9.44 0.07 -1.24
CA ALA A 242 8.36 -0.55 -2.02
C ALA A 242 7.00 0.19 -1.90
N GLY A 243 7.05 1.52 -1.90
CA GLY A 243 5.87 2.38 -1.80
C GLY A 243 5.19 2.30 -0.42
N THR A 244 5.97 2.25 0.65
CA THR A 244 5.42 2.24 2.03
C THR A 244 5.24 3.65 2.60
N GLY A 245 5.85 4.67 1.97
CA GLY A 245 5.94 6.03 2.51
C GLY A 245 6.86 6.14 3.73
N GLY A 246 7.71 5.12 3.99
CA GLY A 246 8.67 5.07 5.08
C GLY A 246 8.21 4.24 6.29
N GLY A 247 9.13 3.45 6.85
CA GLY A 247 8.91 2.67 8.06
C GLY A 247 7.72 1.71 7.96
N LEU A 248 7.60 0.98 6.85
CA LEU A 248 6.58 -0.06 6.64
C LEU A 248 5.14 0.45 6.86
N PHE A 249 4.78 1.59 6.26
CA PHE A 249 3.48 2.31 6.34
C PHE A 249 3.18 3.05 7.66
N ARG A 250 4.08 3.02 8.65
CA ARG A 250 3.82 3.70 9.94
C ARG A 250 3.88 5.21 9.82
N MET A 251 4.68 5.77 8.91
CA MET A 251 4.69 7.22 8.67
C MET A 251 3.34 7.68 8.08
N MET A 252 2.86 7.00 7.05
CA MET A 252 1.55 7.30 6.43
C MET A 252 0.40 7.19 7.44
N TRP A 253 0.44 6.18 8.31
CA TRP A 253 -0.51 6.06 9.42
C TRP A 253 -0.39 7.20 10.44
N ALA A 254 0.83 7.64 10.76
CA ALA A 254 1.04 8.78 11.66
C ALA A 254 0.46 10.07 11.07
N GLU A 255 0.71 10.37 9.79
CA GLU A 255 0.15 11.55 9.12
C GLU A 255 -1.38 11.52 9.13
N PHE A 256 -1.98 10.37 8.85
CA PHE A 256 -3.43 10.19 8.96
C PHE A 256 -3.97 10.51 10.36
N LEU A 257 -3.32 10.02 11.41
CA LEU A 257 -3.75 10.31 12.78
C LEU A 257 -3.59 11.79 13.14
N ALA A 258 -2.57 12.47 12.62
CA ALA A 258 -2.42 13.91 12.78
C ALA A 258 -3.56 14.68 12.11
N GLU A 259 -3.90 14.33 10.86
CA GLU A 259 -5.06 14.90 10.16
C GLU A 259 -6.38 14.58 10.88
N THR A 260 -6.52 13.37 11.41
CA THR A 260 -7.71 12.98 12.20
C THR A 260 -7.83 13.83 13.48
N ALA A 261 -6.72 14.17 14.13
CA ALA A 261 -6.73 15.08 15.27
C ALA A 261 -7.28 16.46 14.89
N ASP A 262 -6.90 16.98 13.72
CA ASP A 262 -7.38 18.27 13.22
C ASP A 262 -8.85 18.22 12.81
N ILE A 263 -9.28 17.17 12.12
CA ILE A 263 -10.67 16.97 11.69
C ILE A 263 -11.61 16.83 12.90
N THR A 264 -11.19 16.09 13.93
CA THR A 264 -12.05 15.75 15.08
C THR A 264 -11.87 16.66 16.29
N GLY A 265 -10.83 17.49 16.32
CA GLY A 265 -10.43 18.28 17.48
C GLY A 265 -9.96 17.45 18.69
N THR A 266 -9.67 16.15 18.50
CA THR A 266 -9.27 15.22 19.57
C THR A 266 -7.74 15.12 19.64
N GLY A 267 -7.13 15.76 20.64
CA GLY A 267 -5.67 15.89 20.76
C GLY A 267 -4.93 14.56 20.93
N GLU A 268 -5.58 13.55 21.48
CA GLU A 268 -5.01 12.22 21.70
C GLU A 268 -4.62 11.53 20.39
N PHE A 269 -5.28 11.81 19.27
CA PHE A 269 -4.86 11.30 17.97
C PHE A 269 -3.49 11.87 17.55
N ARG A 270 -3.19 13.13 17.90
CA ARG A 270 -1.89 13.75 17.65
C ARG A 270 -0.79 13.13 18.51
N GLU A 271 -1.07 12.87 19.79
CA GLU A 271 -0.12 12.15 20.65
C GLU A 271 0.22 10.76 20.12
N ILE A 272 -0.80 10.02 19.65
CA ILE A 272 -0.61 8.68 19.08
C ILE A 272 0.10 8.78 17.71
N SER A 273 -0.19 9.81 16.91
CA SER A 273 0.55 10.11 15.68
C SER A 273 2.05 10.26 15.95
N ASP A 274 2.44 11.10 16.91
CA ASP A 274 3.84 11.30 17.29
C ASP A 274 4.49 9.99 17.76
N ALA A 275 3.74 9.18 18.51
CA ALA A 275 4.22 7.86 18.91
C ALA A 275 4.47 6.92 17.72
N TYR A 276 3.64 6.97 16.66
CA TYR A 276 3.82 6.20 15.43
C TYR A 276 4.96 6.74 14.55
N ARG A 277 5.27 8.04 14.57
CA ARG A 277 6.48 8.58 13.91
C ARG A 277 7.74 7.94 14.50
N GLU A 278 7.78 7.75 15.82
CA GLU A 278 8.90 7.05 16.47
C GLU A 278 8.92 5.56 16.12
N VAL A 279 7.76 4.90 15.98
CA VAL A 279 7.70 3.51 15.51
C VAL A 279 8.18 3.40 14.06
N SER A 280 7.82 4.36 13.20
CA SER A 280 8.29 4.42 11.81
C SER A 280 9.82 4.49 11.75
N LYS A 281 10.46 5.35 12.56
CA LYS A 281 11.93 5.41 12.66
C LYS A 281 12.55 4.08 13.06
N LYS A 282 11.93 3.36 14.02
CA LYS A 282 12.39 2.01 14.41
C LYS A 282 12.33 1.02 13.24
N TRP A 283 11.28 1.07 12.42
CA TRP A 283 11.19 0.22 11.23
C TRP A 283 12.24 0.58 10.16
N THR A 284 12.53 1.86 9.96
CA THR A 284 13.64 2.30 9.09
C THR A 284 14.99 1.82 9.62
N GLU A 285 15.22 1.88 10.93
CA GLU A 285 16.43 1.33 11.56
C GLU A 285 16.54 -0.19 11.35
N VAL A 286 15.45 -0.92 11.54
CA VAL A 286 15.38 -2.36 11.26
C VAL A 286 15.73 -2.65 9.80
N ALA A 287 15.18 -1.90 8.84
CA ALA A 287 15.50 -2.07 7.43
C ALA A 287 17.00 -1.91 7.16
N GLY A 288 17.63 -0.87 7.72
CA GLY A 288 19.08 -0.67 7.65
C GLY A 288 19.88 -1.84 8.24
N LEU A 289 19.49 -2.34 9.41
CA LEU A 289 20.13 -3.49 10.05
C LEU A 289 19.99 -4.78 9.23
N LEU A 290 18.86 -5.00 8.55
CA LEU A 290 18.68 -6.14 7.66
C LEU A 290 19.60 -6.03 6.44
N LYS A 291 19.72 -4.84 5.85
CA LYS A 291 20.66 -4.60 4.76
C LYS A 291 22.10 -4.89 5.19
N ASP A 292 22.53 -4.35 6.33
CA ASP A 292 23.87 -4.60 6.89
C ASP A 292 24.10 -6.10 7.18
N ALA A 293 23.06 -6.79 7.67
CA ALA A 293 23.12 -8.24 7.88
C ALA A 293 23.28 -9.01 6.57
N GLY A 294 22.61 -8.60 5.49
CA GLY A 294 22.77 -9.19 4.15
C GLY A 294 24.16 -8.94 3.56
N ASP A 295 24.61 -7.69 3.58
CA ASP A 295 25.86 -7.25 2.96
C ASP A 295 27.09 -7.80 3.69
N ALA A 296 27.06 -7.84 5.03
CA ALA A 296 28.20 -8.21 5.88
C ALA A 296 28.04 -9.54 6.62
N SER A 297 26.94 -10.28 6.42
CA SER A 297 26.61 -11.49 7.19
C SER A 297 26.61 -11.24 8.71
N SER A 298 26.15 -10.07 9.14
CA SER A 298 26.18 -9.62 10.54
C SER A 298 25.05 -10.23 11.38
N ARG A 299 25.40 -11.21 12.23
CA ARG A 299 24.47 -11.76 13.25
C ARG A 299 24.04 -10.72 14.27
N GLU A 300 24.95 -9.83 14.65
CA GLU A 300 24.66 -8.76 15.63
C GLU A 300 23.58 -7.81 15.11
N SER A 301 23.60 -7.50 13.80
CA SER A 301 22.57 -6.66 13.17
C SER A 301 21.20 -7.34 13.23
N LEU A 302 21.12 -8.66 13.00
CA LEU A 302 19.87 -9.42 13.13
C LEU A 302 19.37 -9.51 14.57
N HIS A 303 20.26 -9.68 15.55
CA HIS A 303 19.89 -9.64 16.96
C HIS A 303 19.37 -8.26 17.39
N SER A 304 20.00 -7.19 16.91
CA SER A 304 19.56 -5.81 17.16
C SER A 304 18.21 -5.54 16.52
N ALA A 305 18.02 -5.94 15.25
CA ALA A 305 16.75 -5.82 14.54
C ALA A 305 15.64 -6.58 15.27
N SER A 306 15.89 -7.82 15.69
CA SER A 306 14.97 -8.64 16.49
C SER A 306 14.50 -7.89 17.74
N LYS A 307 15.43 -7.35 18.52
CA LYS A 307 15.09 -6.58 19.73
C LYS A 307 14.21 -5.36 19.41
N ILE A 308 14.56 -4.60 18.38
CA ILE A 308 13.80 -3.40 17.98
C ILE A 308 12.37 -3.79 17.54
N VAL A 309 12.22 -4.89 16.79
CA VAL A 309 10.89 -5.36 16.35
C VAL A 309 10.05 -5.85 17.53
N HIS A 310 10.61 -6.51 18.55
CA HIS A 310 9.87 -6.81 19.78
C HIS A 310 9.36 -5.55 20.47
N GLU A 311 10.24 -4.55 20.65
CA GLU A 311 9.84 -3.28 21.27
C GLU A 311 8.79 -2.53 20.44
N ALA A 312 8.89 -2.57 19.10
CA ALA A 312 7.90 -2.00 18.21
C ALA A 312 6.56 -2.75 18.31
N ALA A 313 6.57 -4.08 18.40
CA ALA A 313 5.37 -4.90 18.55
C ALA A 313 4.61 -4.58 19.84
N ASP A 314 5.30 -4.51 20.97
CA ASP A 314 4.71 -4.14 22.27
C ASP A 314 4.12 -2.72 22.22
N LYS A 315 4.86 -1.79 21.63
CA LYS A 315 4.42 -0.40 21.49
C LYS A 315 3.20 -0.28 20.58
N GLU A 316 3.22 -0.90 19.40
CA GLU A 316 2.08 -0.89 18.46
C GLU A 316 0.85 -1.58 19.07
N GLN A 317 1.02 -2.67 19.82
CA GLN A 317 -0.10 -3.31 20.54
C GLN A 317 -0.77 -2.31 21.49
N HIS A 318 0.02 -1.60 22.30
CA HIS A 318 -0.50 -0.60 23.23
C HIS A 318 -1.17 0.59 22.51
N LEU A 319 -0.54 1.11 21.45
CA LEU A 319 -1.12 2.21 20.66
C LEU A 319 -2.44 1.80 19.99
N MET A 320 -2.53 0.58 19.47
CA MET A 320 -3.77 0.07 18.88
C MET A 320 -4.88 -0.13 19.92
N GLN A 321 -4.56 -0.52 21.16
CA GLN A 321 -5.54 -0.57 22.24
C GLN A 321 -6.10 0.83 22.56
N ARG A 322 -5.22 1.83 22.69
CA ARG A 322 -5.63 3.23 22.89
C ARG A 322 -6.50 3.74 21.72
N LEU A 323 -6.12 3.43 20.49
CA LEU A 323 -6.90 3.80 19.31
C LEU A 323 -8.27 3.13 19.29
N LEU A 324 -8.37 1.86 19.69
CA LEU A 324 -9.65 1.16 19.79
C LEU A 324 -10.59 1.81 20.81
N GLU A 325 -10.07 2.19 21.97
CA GLU A 325 -10.83 2.92 23.00
C GLU A 325 -11.27 4.31 22.52
N LEU A 326 -10.36 5.06 21.89
CA LEU A 326 -10.62 6.43 21.42
C LEU A 326 -11.56 6.49 20.22
N SER A 327 -11.56 5.43 19.42
CA SER A 327 -12.40 5.31 18.23
C SER A 327 -13.71 4.59 18.49
N SER A 328 -14.02 4.21 19.73
CA SER A 328 -15.30 3.59 20.14
C SER A 328 -16.50 4.53 20.02
#